data_AF-A0A2J8SDD4-F1
#
_entry.id   AF-A0A2J8SDD4-F1
#
_cell.length_a   1.000
_cell.length_b   1.000
_cell.length_c   1.000
_cell.angle_alpha   90.00
_cell.angle_beta   90.00
_cell.angle_gamma   90.00
#
_symmetry.space_group_name_H-M   'P 1'
#
loop_
_entity.id
_entity.type
_entity.pdbx_description
1 polymer ?
#
loop_
_entity_poly.entity_id
_entity_poly.type
_entity_poly.pdbx_seq_one_letter_code
_entity_poly.pdbx_strand_id
1 'polypeptide(L)'
;GADNPKALPRLRRDTQQGMYDAVLHVGDFAYNMDEDNARVGDRFMRLIEPVAASLPYMTCPGNHEERYNFSNYKARFSMPGDNEGLWYSWDLGPAHIISFSTEVYFFLHYGRHLVQRQFRWLESDLQKANKNRAARPWIITMGHRPMYCSNADLDDCTRHESKVRKGLQGKLYGLEDLFYKYGVDLQLWAHEHSYERLWPIYNYQDGKIVDDVWVVRPLFGRRMYL
;
A
#
# COMPACT_ATOMS: atom_id res chain seq x y z
N GLY A 1 5.73 12.49 -6.72
CA GLY A 1 6.67 13.31 -7.51
C GLY A 1 7.16 14.49 -6.70
N ALA A 2 8.48 14.62 -6.55
CA ALA A 2 9.10 15.63 -5.69
C ALA A 2 9.02 17.07 -6.25
N ASP A 3 8.88 17.24 -7.57
CA ASP A 3 9.02 18.54 -8.23
C ASP A 3 7.76 19.44 -8.15
N ASN A 4 6.60 18.88 -7.79
CA ASN A 4 5.36 19.66 -7.61
C ASN A 4 4.41 19.02 -6.58
N PRO A 5 4.75 19.06 -5.27
CA PRO A 5 4.04 18.35 -4.22
C PRO A 5 2.80 19.10 -3.74
N LYS A 6 1.77 19.19 -4.59
CA LYS A 6 0.55 19.99 -4.35
C LYS A 6 -0.19 19.67 -3.04
N ALA A 7 -0.15 18.41 -2.57
CA ALA A 7 -0.82 18.00 -1.33
C ALA A 7 -0.05 18.39 -0.06
N LEU A 8 1.29 18.48 -0.13
CA LEU A 8 2.16 18.61 1.04
C LEU A 8 1.91 19.88 1.89
N PRO A 9 1.68 21.09 1.33
CA PRO A 9 1.37 22.27 2.14
C PRO A 9 0.02 22.19 2.89
N ARG A 10 -0.86 21.24 2.51
CA ARG A 10 -2.06 20.92 3.28
C ARG A 10 -1.72 19.85 4.32
N LEU A 11 -1.15 18.72 3.91
CA LEU A 11 -0.76 17.62 4.80
C LEU A 11 0.06 18.13 6.00
N ARG A 12 1.14 18.90 5.76
CA ARG A 12 1.98 19.48 6.82
C ARG A 12 1.19 20.34 7.81
N ARG A 13 0.26 21.16 7.33
CA ARG A 13 -0.54 22.07 8.16
C ARG A 13 -1.48 21.27 9.06
N ASP A 14 -2.15 20.29 8.48
CA ASP A 14 -3.18 19.50 9.15
C ASP A 14 -2.53 18.57 10.18
N THR A 15 -1.38 17.97 9.85
CA THR A 15 -0.49 17.29 10.81
C THR A 15 -0.04 18.21 11.95
N GLN A 16 0.44 19.43 11.65
CA GLN A 16 0.84 20.42 12.67
C GLN A 16 -0.34 20.91 13.54
N GLN A 17 -1.57 20.74 13.07
CA GLN A 17 -2.80 21.03 13.82
C GLN A 17 -3.31 19.82 14.63
N GLY A 18 -2.58 18.68 14.61
CA GLY A 18 -2.99 17.46 15.31
C GLY A 18 -4.23 16.79 14.71
N MET A 19 -4.49 16.98 13.40
CA MET A 19 -5.67 16.41 12.74
C MET A 19 -5.55 14.92 12.40
N TYR A 20 -4.36 14.34 12.50
CA TYR A 20 -4.06 12.97 12.09
C TYR A 20 -3.13 12.28 13.10
N ASP A 21 -3.41 11.02 13.41
CA ASP A 21 -2.56 10.17 14.28
C ASP A 21 -1.45 9.43 13.51
N ALA A 22 -1.63 9.24 12.19
CA ALA A 22 -0.67 8.58 11.29
C ALA A 22 -0.94 8.98 9.84
N VAL A 23 0.02 8.74 8.95
CA VAL A 23 -0.12 8.89 7.49
C VAL A 23 0.21 7.57 6.81
N LEU A 24 -0.60 7.18 5.81
CA LEU A 24 -0.39 5.98 5.00
C LEU A 24 -0.01 6.41 3.57
N HIS A 25 1.19 6.09 3.11
CA HIS A 25 1.66 6.41 1.76
C HIS A 25 1.96 5.12 0.99
N VAL A 26 1.11 4.84 0.00
CA VAL A 26 0.97 3.51 -0.60
C VAL A 26 1.82 3.40 -1.89
N GLY A 27 3.15 3.46 -1.75
CA GLY A 27 4.12 3.28 -2.85
C GLY A 27 4.30 4.47 -3.81
N ASP A 28 5.20 4.30 -4.77
CA ASP A 28 5.63 5.27 -5.79
C ASP A 28 6.22 6.58 -5.22
N PHE A 29 7.19 6.41 -4.33
CA PHE A 29 7.91 7.49 -3.69
C PHE A 29 8.83 8.21 -4.68
N ALA A 30 8.71 9.54 -4.70
CA ALA A 30 9.40 10.45 -5.62
C ALA A 30 9.12 10.25 -7.14
N TYR A 31 8.65 9.07 -7.58
CA TYR A 31 8.84 8.47 -8.91
C TYR A 31 10.34 8.26 -9.20
N ASN A 32 10.86 7.08 -8.84
CA ASN A 32 12.26 6.63 -8.89
C ASN A 32 13.20 7.31 -7.88
N MET A 33 13.30 6.75 -6.66
CA MET A 33 14.23 7.26 -5.64
C MET A 33 15.72 7.07 -5.99
N ASP A 34 16.07 6.14 -6.89
CA ASP A 34 17.45 5.82 -7.26
C ASP A 34 18.08 6.79 -8.28
N GLU A 35 17.26 7.58 -8.97
CA GLU A 35 17.70 8.59 -9.93
C GLU A 35 18.62 9.65 -9.31
N ASP A 36 19.44 10.27 -10.18
CA ASP A 36 20.45 11.26 -9.79
C ASP A 36 21.41 10.72 -8.69
N ASN A 37 21.83 9.46 -8.82
CA ASN A 37 22.62 8.73 -7.81
C ASN A 37 21.96 8.80 -6.42
N ALA A 38 20.69 8.40 -6.37
CA ALA A 38 19.80 8.43 -5.22
C ALA A 38 19.47 9.83 -4.62
N ARG A 39 19.92 10.93 -5.25
CA ARG A 39 19.58 12.28 -4.76
C ARG A 39 18.11 12.63 -4.94
N VAL A 40 17.37 11.97 -5.84
CA VAL A 40 15.90 12.08 -5.91
C VAL A 40 15.29 11.60 -4.59
N GLY A 41 15.72 10.44 -4.09
CA GLY A 41 15.34 9.95 -2.76
C GLY A 41 15.70 10.92 -1.64
N ASP A 42 16.90 11.52 -1.64
CA ASP A 42 17.29 12.50 -0.61
C ASP A 42 16.40 13.76 -0.62
N ARG A 43 16.06 14.27 -1.81
CA ARG A 43 15.12 15.38 -1.96
C ARG A 43 13.73 15.01 -1.42
N PHE A 44 13.26 13.80 -1.71
CA PHE A 44 11.98 13.32 -1.21
C PHE A 44 11.94 13.17 0.33
N MET A 45 12.99 12.63 0.96
CA MET A 45 13.02 12.49 2.42
C MET A 45 12.97 13.86 3.13
N ARG A 46 13.76 14.85 2.67
CA ARG A 46 13.69 16.24 3.19
C ARG A 46 12.33 16.89 2.95
N LEU A 47 11.63 16.48 1.90
CA LEU A 47 10.33 17.02 1.56
C LEU A 47 9.22 16.51 2.50
N ILE A 48 9.27 15.23 2.90
CA ILE A 48 8.29 14.64 3.85
C ILE A 48 8.67 14.81 5.33
N GLU A 49 9.93 15.15 5.63
CA GLU A 49 10.44 15.35 7.00
C GLU A 49 9.50 16.15 7.92
N PRO A 50 8.91 17.31 7.52
CA PRO A 50 8.02 18.07 8.40
C PRO A 50 6.69 17.40 8.77
N VAL A 51 6.39 16.23 8.18
CA VAL A 51 5.24 15.37 8.51
C VAL A 51 5.74 14.10 9.21
N ALA A 52 6.74 13.43 8.62
CA ALA A 52 7.28 12.17 9.11
C ALA A 52 8.06 12.27 10.43
N ALA A 53 8.55 13.47 10.79
CA ALA A 53 9.15 13.74 12.10
C ALA A 53 8.11 14.02 13.21
N SER A 54 6.82 14.20 12.85
CA SER A 54 5.75 14.55 13.80
C SER A 54 4.73 13.45 14.06
N LEU A 55 4.57 12.48 13.16
CA LEU A 55 3.68 11.32 13.33
C LEU A 55 4.23 10.10 12.57
N PRO A 56 3.73 8.87 12.85
CA PRO A 56 4.08 7.68 12.08
C PRO A 56 3.74 7.81 10.59
N TYR A 57 4.76 7.74 9.74
CA TYR A 57 4.64 7.80 8.28
C TYR A 57 4.80 6.39 7.70
N MET A 58 3.68 5.68 7.58
CA MET A 58 3.63 4.26 7.25
C MET A 58 3.62 4.06 5.74
N THR A 59 4.42 3.13 5.23
CA THR A 59 4.68 2.97 3.79
C THR A 59 4.54 1.53 3.30
N CYS A 60 4.27 1.33 2.01
CA CYS A 60 4.51 0.07 1.31
C CYS A 60 5.31 0.36 0.03
N PRO A 61 6.12 -0.57 -0.49
CA PRO A 61 6.81 -0.36 -1.76
C PRO A 61 5.83 -0.47 -2.95
N GLY A 62 5.96 0.45 -3.91
CA GLY A 62 5.38 0.37 -5.25
C GLY A 62 6.42 0.00 -6.31
N ASN A 63 6.06 0.04 -7.60
CA ASN A 63 6.98 -0.38 -8.66
C ASN A 63 8.13 0.61 -8.91
N HIS A 64 7.93 1.90 -8.65
CA HIS A 64 9.01 2.89 -8.73
C HIS A 64 10.09 2.70 -7.64
N GLU A 65 9.88 1.76 -6.70
CA GLU A 65 10.87 1.37 -5.70
C GLU A 65 11.73 0.16 -6.09
N GLU A 66 11.46 -0.55 -7.19
CA GLU A 66 12.05 -1.89 -7.47
C GLU A 66 13.58 -1.91 -7.44
N ARG A 67 14.20 -0.80 -7.87
CA ARG A 67 15.58 -0.74 -8.30
C ARG A 67 16.57 -1.26 -7.25
N TYR A 68 17.47 -2.13 -7.70
CA TYR A 68 18.50 -2.75 -6.88
C TYR A 68 17.89 -3.51 -5.68
N ASN A 69 16.87 -4.34 -5.94
CA ASN A 69 16.15 -5.12 -4.93
C ASN A 69 15.56 -4.25 -3.80
N PHE A 70 14.89 -3.16 -4.19
CA PHE A 70 14.25 -2.18 -3.31
C PHE A 70 15.20 -1.48 -2.34
N SER A 71 16.51 -1.44 -2.61
CA SER A 71 17.51 -0.96 -1.63
C SER A 71 17.26 0.49 -1.18
N ASN A 72 16.83 1.39 -2.07
CA ASN A 72 16.48 2.76 -1.70
C ASN A 72 15.29 2.82 -0.74
N TYR A 73 14.25 2.01 -0.94
CA TYR A 73 13.11 1.93 -0.03
C TYR A 73 13.54 1.36 1.32
N LYS A 74 14.19 0.18 1.31
CA LYS A 74 14.64 -0.54 2.51
C LYS A 74 15.60 0.27 3.39
N ALA A 75 16.45 1.10 2.78
CA ALA A 75 17.42 1.92 3.50
C ALA A 75 16.85 3.26 4.01
N ARG A 76 15.70 3.72 3.49
CA ARG A 76 15.11 5.04 3.81
C ARG A 76 13.90 4.96 4.74
N PHE A 77 13.17 3.85 4.74
CA PHE A 77 11.96 3.67 5.56
C PHE A 77 12.17 2.62 6.66
N SER A 78 12.01 3.03 7.92
CA SER A 78 12.07 2.14 9.09
C SER A 78 10.67 1.66 9.48
N MET A 79 10.20 0.60 8.83
CA MET A 79 8.89 0.01 9.10
C MET A 79 8.98 -1.12 10.16
N PRO A 80 7.89 -1.42 10.89
CA PRO A 80 7.87 -2.49 11.89
C PRO A 80 8.29 -3.89 11.39
N GLY A 81 8.92 -4.68 12.27
CA GLY A 81 9.23 -6.09 12.04
C GLY A 81 10.41 -6.36 11.10
N ASP A 82 10.74 -7.65 10.96
CA ASP A 82 12.04 -8.09 10.43
C ASP A 82 12.04 -8.42 8.91
N ASN A 83 11.11 -7.83 8.14
CA ASN A 83 10.91 -8.12 6.71
C ASN A 83 11.45 -7.02 5.78
N GLU A 84 12.48 -6.28 6.19
CA GLU A 84 13.05 -5.13 5.45
C GLU A 84 12.00 -4.05 5.08
N GLY A 85 10.90 -3.97 5.84
CA GLY A 85 9.76 -3.09 5.56
C GLY A 85 8.92 -3.43 4.31
N LEU A 86 9.18 -4.57 3.65
CA LEU A 86 8.42 -5.00 2.47
C LEU A 86 6.99 -5.48 2.82
N TRP A 87 6.80 -6.05 4.01
CA TRP A 87 5.48 -6.39 4.55
C TRP A 87 5.54 -6.45 6.08
N TYR A 88 4.53 -5.90 6.75
CA TYR A 88 4.47 -5.75 8.19
C TYR A 88 3.06 -5.39 8.65
N SER A 89 2.79 -5.46 9.94
CA SER A 89 1.52 -5.02 10.52
C SER A 89 1.74 -4.25 11.81
N TRP A 90 0.75 -3.44 12.16
CA TRP A 90 0.73 -2.68 13.40
C TRP A 90 -0.71 -2.39 13.85
N ASP A 91 -0.80 -1.88 15.06
CA ASP A 91 -2.04 -1.63 15.77
C ASP A 91 -2.22 -0.12 15.99
N LEU A 92 -3.38 0.43 15.61
CA LEU A 92 -3.70 1.85 15.81
C LEU A 92 -5.15 1.99 16.29
N GLY A 93 -5.34 2.44 17.53
CA GLY A 93 -6.68 2.58 18.13
C GLY A 93 -7.46 1.26 18.10
N PRO A 94 -8.65 1.20 17.46
CA PRO A 94 -9.44 -0.03 17.25
C PRO A 94 -9.07 -0.82 15.97
N ALA A 95 -8.08 -0.36 15.19
CA ALA A 95 -7.66 -1.00 13.96
C ALA A 95 -6.43 -1.88 14.15
N HIS A 96 -6.36 -2.92 13.32
CA HIS A 96 -5.16 -3.67 12.99
C HIS A 96 -4.88 -3.45 11.50
N ILE A 97 -3.71 -2.89 11.18
CA ILE A 97 -3.37 -2.43 9.83
C ILE A 97 -2.19 -3.25 9.31
N ILE A 98 -2.31 -3.74 8.07
CA ILE A 98 -1.35 -4.66 7.45
C ILE A 98 -0.84 -4.06 6.14
N SER A 99 0.46 -3.81 6.05
CA SER A 99 1.15 -3.45 4.81
C SER A 99 1.74 -4.69 4.15
N PHE A 100 1.56 -4.84 2.83
CA PHE A 100 2.18 -5.91 2.05
C PHE A 100 2.67 -5.41 0.70
N SER A 101 3.76 -5.99 0.20
CA SER A 101 4.31 -5.66 -1.12
C SER A 101 3.51 -6.39 -2.20
N THR A 102 2.87 -5.65 -3.09
CA THR A 102 2.32 -6.20 -4.34
C THR A 102 3.44 -6.59 -5.31
N GLU A 103 4.60 -5.94 -5.20
CA GLU A 103 5.69 -6.02 -6.15
C GLU A 103 6.42 -7.38 -6.14
N VAL A 104 6.30 -8.18 -5.07
CA VAL A 104 6.80 -9.57 -5.06
C VAL A 104 6.16 -10.45 -6.13
N TYR A 105 4.94 -10.13 -6.59
CA TYR A 105 4.25 -10.84 -7.67
C TYR A 105 4.74 -10.44 -9.07
N PHE A 106 5.45 -9.32 -9.20
CA PHE A 106 5.88 -8.72 -10.46
C PHE A 106 7.39 -8.88 -10.68
N PHE A 107 8.22 -8.59 -9.67
CA PHE A 107 9.68 -8.67 -9.76
C PHE A 107 10.23 -10.01 -9.24
N LEU A 108 9.69 -11.12 -9.79
CA LEU A 108 10.05 -12.50 -9.39
C LEU A 108 11.54 -12.84 -9.51
N HIS A 109 12.31 -12.04 -10.26
CA HIS A 109 13.76 -12.20 -10.43
C HIS A 109 14.54 -11.87 -9.14
N TYR A 110 14.01 -11.05 -8.23
CA TYR A 110 14.58 -10.85 -6.89
C TYR A 110 14.33 -12.03 -5.94
N GLY A 111 13.43 -12.95 -6.31
CA GLY A 111 13.26 -14.24 -5.62
C GLY A 111 11.81 -14.69 -5.55
N ARG A 112 11.46 -15.74 -6.30
CA ARG A 112 10.12 -16.37 -6.27
C ARG A 112 9.68 -16.82 -4.87
N HIS A 113 10.63 -17.08 -3.97
CA HIS A 113 10.36 -17.46 -2.58
C HIS A 113 9.75 -16.30 -1.76
N LEU A 114 9.93 -15.04 -2.17
CA LEU A 114 9.37 -13.87 -1.49
C LEU A 114 7.84 -13.92 -1.43
N VAL A 115 7.19 -14.29 -2.54
CA VAL A 115 5.73 -14.48 -2.63
C VAL A 115 5.23 -15.49 -1.58
N GLN A 116 5.92 -16.63 -1.47
CA GLN A 116 5.57 -17.67 -0.50
C GLN A 116 5.81 -17.23 0.95
N ARG A 117 6.90 -16.48 1.22
CA ARG A 117 7.18 -15.93 2.56
C ARG A 117 6.12 -14.92 2.98
N GLN A 118 5.84 -13.93 2.13
CA GLN A 118 4.81 -12.92 2.38
C GLN A 118 3.43 -13.57 2.57
N PHE A 119 3.02 -14.49 1.70
CA PHE A 119 1.70 -15.14 1.81
C PHE A 119 1.53 -15.91 3.14
N ARG A 120 2.54 -16.69 3.55
CA ARG A 120 2.51 -17.44 4.82
C ARG A 120 2.52 -16.53 6.05
N TRP A 121 3.31 -15.46 5.99
CA TRP A 121 3.34 -14.44 7.05
C TRP A 121 1.97 -13.76 7.16
N LEU A 122 1.40 -13.33 6.02
CA LEU A 122 0.12 -12.63 5.92
C LEU A 122 -1.06 -13.50 6.40
N GLU A 123 -1.09 -14.79 6.03
CA GLU A 123 -2.08 -15.73 6.57
C GLU A 123 -1.96 -15.88 8.10
N SER A 124 -0.74 -16.00 8.63
CA SER A 124 -0.52 -16.09 10.08
C SER A 124 -0.94 -14.82 10.82
N ASP A 125 -0.74 -13.66 10.21
CA ASP A 125 -1.07 -12.36 10.78
C ASP A 125 -2.58 -12.10 10.78
N LEU A 126 -3.24 -12.31 9.63
CA LEU A 126 -4.69 -12.27 9.50
C LEU A 126 -5.41 -13.24 10.45
N GLN A 127 -4.84 -14.43 10.70
CA GLN A 127 -5.36 -15.37 11.71
C GLN A 127 -5.33 -14.81 13.14
N LYS A 128 -4.33 -14.01 13.50
CA LYS A 128 -4.24 -13.36 14.82
C LYS A 128 -5.21 -12.18 14.90
N ALA A 129 -5.21 -11.33 13.88
CA ALA A 129 -6.09 -10.17 13.77
C ALA A 129 -7.57 -10.58 13.84
N ASN A 130 -7.98 -11.59 13.07
CA ASN A 130 -9.34 -12.10 13.06
C ASN A 130 -9.79 -12.64 14.43
N LYS A 131 -8.90 -13.34 15.16
CA LYS A 131 -9.15 -13.78 16.54
C LYS A 131 -9.24 -12.63 17.55
N ASN A 132 -8.59 -11.50 17.28
CA ASN A 132 -8.55 -10.34 18.16
C ASN A 132 -9.66 -9.29 17.87
N ARG A 133 -10.62 -9.59 17.00
CA ARG A 133 -11.68 -8.65 16.59
C ARG A 133 -12.53 -8.06 17.71
N ALA A 134 -12.61 -8.72 18.86
CA ALA A 134 -13.29 -8.18 20.04
C ALA A 134 -12.61 -6.92 20.61
N ALA A 135 -11.28 -6.81 20.49
CA ALA A 135 -10.51 -5.63 20.88
C ALA A 135 -10.20 -4.70 19.68
N ARG A 136 -10.03 -5.29 18.49
CA ARG A 136 -9.67 -4.59 17.25
C ARG A 136 -10.62 -4.97 16.11
N PRO A 137 -11.84 -4.40 16.05
CA PRO A 137 -12.85 -4.85 15.11
C PRO A 137 -12.47 -4.66 13.63
N TRP A 138 -11.60 -3.70 13.31
CA TRP A 138 -11.20 -3.35 11.94
C TRP A 138 -9.88 -4.02 11.54
N ILE A 139 -9.91 -4.81 10.47
CA ILE A 139 -8.72 -5.30 9.76
C ILE A 139 -8.60 -4.51 8.45
N ILE A 140 -7.56 -3.68 8.37
CA ILE A 140 -7.25 -2.82 7.23
C ILE A 140 -5.98 -3.35 6.55
N THR A 141 -5.95 -3.43 5.22
CA THR A 141 -4.73 -3.77 4.48
C THR A 141 -4.34 -2.64 3.53
N MET A 142 -3.05 -2.50 3.24
CA MET A 142 -2.52 -1.58 2.22
C MET A 142 -1.47 -2.26 1.34
N GLY A 143 -1.58 -2.05 0.03
CA GLY A 143 -0.65 -2.56 -0.98
C GLY A 143 -0.73 -1.71 -2.25
N HIS A 144 0.31 -1.69 -3.08
CA HIS A 144 0.39 -0.70 -4.15
C HIS A 144 -0.50 -1.02 -5.37
N ARG A 145 -0.23 -2.12 -6.09
CA ARG A 145 -0.98 -2.50 -7.31
C ARG A 145 -2.36 -3.12 -6.98
N PRO A 146 -3.48 -2.59 -7.51
CA PRO A 146 -4.81 -3.04 -7.13
C PRO A 146 -5.18 -4.47 -7.58
N MET A 147 -6.18 -5.05 -6.91
CA MET A 147 -6.91 -6.23 -7.42
C MET A 147 -8.01 -5.88 -8.41
N TYR A 148 -8.56 -4.67 -8.29
CA TYR A 148 -9.74 -4.17 -8.98
C TYR A 148 -9.55 -2.68 -9.28
N CYS A 149 -9.83 -2.29 -10.52
CA CYS A 149 -9.82 -0.90 -10.98
C CYS A 149 -10.56 -0.80 -12.32
N SER A 150 -10.99 0.41 -12.71
CA SER A 150 -11.71 0.68 -13.96
C SER A 150 -10.96 1.56 -14.96
N ASN A 151 -9.70 1.90 -14.68
CA ASN A 151 -8.83 2.64 -15.60
C ASN A 151 -8.66 1.91 -16.94
N ALA A 152 -8.57 2.70 -18.01
CA ALA A 152 -8.46 2.23 -19.39
C ALA A 152 -7.20 2.83 -20.06
N ASP A 153 -6.03 2.54 -19.50
CA ASP A 153 -4.72 3.14 -19.82
C ASP A 153 -3.67 2.15 -20.33
N LEU A 154 -4.06 0.89 -20.53
CA LEU A 154 -3.24 -0.23 -21.00
C LEU A 154 -2.28 -0.86 -19.96
N ASP A 155 -2.35 -0.48 -18.67
CA ASP A 155 -1.52 -1.07 -17.59
C ASP A 155 -2.28 -2.19 -16.81
N ASP A 156 -2.06 -2.32 -15.49
CA ASP A 156 -2.56 -3.40 -14.64
C ASP A 156 -4.09 -3.60 -14.69
N CYS A 157 -4.87 -2.53 -14.92
CA CYS A 157 -6.33 -2.59 -15.07
C CYS A 157 -6.81 -3.26 -16.37
N THR A 158 -5.93 -3.55 -17.34
CA THR A 158 -6.33 -4.20 -18.60
C THR A 158 -6.88 -5.61 -18.46
N ARG A 159 -6.62 -6.29 -17.33
CA ARG A 159 -6.97 -7.69 -17.13
C ARG A 159 -7.88 -7.86 -15.93
N HIS A 160 -9.00 -8.54 -16.15
CA HIS A 160 -9.88 -9.00 -15.06
C HIS A 160 -9.13 -9.89 -14.02
N GLU A 161 -7.99 -10.48 -14.38
CA GLU A 161 -7.19 -11.31 -13.48
C GLU A 161 -5.83 -10.68 -13.18
N SER A 162 -5.84 -9.69 -12.27
CA SER A 162 -4.63 -9.17 -11.60
C SER A 162 -3.85 -10.32 -10.93
N LYS A 163 -2.52 -10.26 -11.03
CA LYS A 163 -1.60 -11.24 -10.38
C LYS A 163 -1.72 -11.23 -8.86
N VAL A 164 -2.06 -10.08 -8.26
CA VAL A 164 -2.26 -9.94 -6.82
C VAL A 164 -3.53 -10.70 -6.40
N ARG A 165 -4.58 -10.54 -7.21
CA ARG A 165 -5.91 -11.13 -7.01
C ARG A 165 -5.88 -12.66 -7.14
N LYS A 166 -5.44 -13.19 -8.29
CA LYS A 166 -5.44 -14.64 -8.59
C LYS A 166 -4.11 -15.36 -8.28
N GLY A 167 -3.04 -14.63 -7.97
CA GLY A 167 -1.74 -15.22 -7.66
C GLY A 167 -0.96 -15.66 -8.90
N LEU A 168 0.16 -16.33 -8.66
CA LEU A 168 1.00 -16.88 -9.73
C LEU A 168 0.31 -18.08 -10.39
N GLN A 169 0.43 -18.18 -11.73
CA GLN A 169 -0.23 -19.23 -12.52
C GLN A 169 -1.77 -19.30 -12.29
N GLY A 170 -2.38 -18.17 -11.89
CA GLY A 170 -3.83 -18.03 -11.71
C GLY A 170 -4.43 -18.67 -10.45
N LYS A 171 -3.62 -19.32 -9.58
CA LYS A 171 -4.09 -19.89 -8.29
C LYS A 171 -3.07 -19.86 -7.15
N LEU A 172 -1.77 -19.79 -7.41
CA LEU A 172 -0.75 -19.94 -6.36
C LEU A 172 -0.53 -18.61 -5.63
N TYR A 173 -0.88 -18.57 -4.35
CA TYR A 173 -0.73 -17.40 -3.47
C TYR A 173 -1.62 -16.19 -3.86
N GLY A 174 -2.80 -16.42 -4.46
CA GLY A 174 -3.77 -15.35 -4.70
C GLY A 174 -4.31 -14.75 -3.40
N LEU A 175 -4.39 -13.42 -3.31
CA LEU A 175 -4.73 -12.73 -2.06
C LEU A 175 -6.25 -12.53 -1.86
N GLU A 176 -7.05 -12.59 -2.92
CA GLU A 176 -8.51 -12.41 -2.87
C GLU A 176 -9.19 -13.37 -1.88
N ASP A 177 -8.99 -14.68 -2.09
CA ASP A 177 -9.54 -15.73 -1.23
C ASP A 177 -9.02 -15.64 0.21
N LEU A 178 -7.77 -15.19 0.39
CA LEU A 178 -7.14 -15.04 1.71
C LEU A 178 -7.78 -13.90 2.52
N PHE A 179 -7.95 -12.73 1.90
CA PHE A 179 -8.57 -11.57 2.53
C PHE A 179 -10.06 -11.80 2.80
N TYR A 180 -10.78 -12.45 1.88
CA TYR A 180 -12.17 -12.86 2.10
C TYR A 180 -12.29 -13.85 3.28
N LYS A 181 -11.45 -14.88 3.33
CA LYS A 181 -11.43 -15.91 4.40
C LYS A 181 -11.25 -15.33 5.81
N TYR A 182 -10.45 -14.28 5.96
CA TYR A 182 -10.21 -13.60 7.25
C TYR A 182 -11.02 -12.30 7.42
N GLY A 183 -11.88 -11.99 6.43
CA GLY A 183 -12.90 -10.95 6.47
C GLY A 183 -12.36 -9.53 6.44
N VAL A 184 -11.25 -9.25 5.75
CA VAL A 184 -10.65 -7.90 5.68
C VAL A 184 -11.71 -6.83 5.42
N ASP A 185 -11.75 -5.83 6.29
CA ASP A 185 -12.81 -4.81 6.32
C ASP A 185 -12.45 -3.59 5.46
N LEU A 186 -11.17 -3.42 5.10
CA LEU A 186 -10.71 -2.28 4.32
C LEU A 186 -9.45 -2.63 3.51
N GLN A 187 -9.40 -2.28 2.22
CA GLN A 187 -8.23 -2.55 1.36
C GLN A 187 -7.79 -1.30 0.58
N LEU A 188 -6.67 -0.73 0.98
CA LEU A 188 -6.10 0.49 0.44
C LEU A 188 -5.16 0.17 -0.71
N TRP A 189 -5.51 0.62 -1.91
CA TRP A 189 -4.69 0.47 -3.12
C TRP A 189 -4.19 1.81 -3.66
N ALA A 190 -3.18 1.74 -4.53
CA ALA A 190 -2.58 2.88 -5.22
C ALA A 190 -2.33 2.52 -6.71
N HIS A 191 -1.15 2.86 -7.24
CA HIS A 191 -0.69 2.67 -8.63
C HIS A 191 -1.48 3.50 -9.66
N GLU A 192 -2.79 3.30 -9.71
CA GLU A 192 -3.71 3.88 -10.68
C GLU A 192 -3.98 5.35 -10.42
N HIS A 193 -3.62 6.26 -11.33
CA HIS A 193 -3.67 7.71 -11.09
C HIS A 193 -5.08 8.34 -11.11
N SER A 194 -6.06 7.66 -10.53
CA SER A 194 -7.48 8.01 -10.38
C SER A 194 -7.92 7.83 -8.93
N TYR A 195 -9.14 8.26 -8.59
CA TYR A 195 -9.79 7.87 -7.34
C TYR A 195 -11.01 7.02 -7.70
N GLU A 196 -11.06 5.81 -7.16
CA GLU A 196 -12.15 4.87 -7.32
C GLU A 196 -12.61 4.37 -5.94
N ARG A 197 -13.86 3.96 -5.83
CA ARG A 197 -14.43 3.38 -4.61
C ARG A 197 -15.48 2.36 -5.01
N LEU A 198 -15.44 1.16 -4.43
CA LEU A 198 -16.15 -0.02 -4.92
C LEU A 198 -17.24 -0.46 -3.95
N TRP A 199 -18.32 -1.05 -4.47
CA TRP A 199 -19.20 -1.83 -3.60
C TRP A 199 -18.46 -3.05 -3.06
N PRO A 200 -18.89 -3.61 -1.91
CA PRO A 200 -18.14 -4.69 -1.30
C PRO A 200 -18.07 -5.93 -2.20
N ILE A 201 -16.88 -6.24 -2.72
CA ILE A 201 -16.70 -7.08 -3.91
C ILE A 201 -15.85 -8.32 -3.62
N TYR A 202 -16.32 -9.48 -4.07
CA TYR A 202 -15.55 -10.72 -4.08
C TYR A 202 -15.80 -11.48 -5.38
N ASN A 203 -14.74 -11.86 -6.09
CA ASN A 203 -14.81 -12.56 -7.36
C ASN A 203 -15.70 -11.91 -8.46
N TYR A 204 -15.70 -10.57 -8.52
CA TYR A 204 -16.61 -9.76 -9.37
C TYR A 204 -18.11 -9.98 -9.08
N GLN A 205 -18.43 -10.36 -7.85
CA GLN A 205 -19.80 -10.45 -7.34
C GLN A 205 -19.94 -9.56 -6.12
N ASP A 206 -21.11 -8.94 -5.97
CA ASP A 206 -21.42 -8.11 -4.80
C ASP A 206 -21.56 -9.01 -3.56
N GLY A 207 -20.70 -8.83 -2.56
CA GLY A 207 -20.62 -9.72 -1.40
C GLY A 207 -19.40 -9.53 -0.50
N LYS A 208 -19.41 -8.47 0.33
CA LYS A 208 -18.51 -8.25 1.49
C LYS A 208 -16.98 -8.40 1.25
N ILE A 209 -16.38 -7.35 0.67
CA ILE A 209 -15.04 -6.85 1.05
C ILE A 209 -15.07 -5.31 0.98
N VAL A 210 -14.92 -4.59 2.09
CA VAL A 210 -15.05 -3.12 2.16
C VAL A 210 -13.69 -2.42 1.97
N ASP A 211 -13.65 -1.10 1.94
CA ASP A 211 -13.73 -0.28 0.72
C ASP A 211 -13.19 1.15 1.00
N ASP A 212 -11.94 1.42 0.60
CA ASP A 212 -11.35 2.75 0.40
C ASP A 212 -10.08 2.56 -0.45
N VAL A 213 -9.95 3.20 -1.61
CA VAL A 213 -8.72 3.20 -2.40
C VAL A 213 -8.05 4.57 -2.29
N TRP A 214 -6.77 4.61 -1.86
CA TRP A 214 -6.02 5.85 -1.69
C TRP A 214 -4.93 6.01 -2.75
N VAL A 215 -5.34 6.39 -3.97
CA VAL A 215 -4.38 6.91 -4.95
C VAL A 215 -4.42 8.44 -4.96
N VAL A 216 -3.35 9.05 -4.46
CA VAL A 216 -3.26 10.50 -4.33
C VAL A 216 -2.46 11.09 -5.48
N ARG A 217 -3.17 11.57 -6.52
CA ARG A 217 -2.67 12.69 -7.33
C ARG A 217 -3.80 13.66 -7.71
N PRO A 218 -3.73 14.96 -7.33
CA PRO A 218 -4.68 15.95 -7.83
C PRO A 218 -4.53 16.19 -9.33
N LEU A 219 -5.57 15.87 -10.09
CA LEU A 219 -5.99 16.70 -11.20
C LEU A 219 -6.58 18.03 -10.67
N PHE A 220 -6.50 19.09 -11.46
CA PHE A 220 -6.80 20.46 -11.02
C PHE A 220 -8.26 20.62 -10.53
N GLY A 221 -8.45 21.10 -9.30
CA GLY A 221 -9.60 21.95 -8.97
C GLY A 221 -10.35 21.72 -7.66
N ARG A 222 -10.32 20.54 -7.02
CA ARG A 222 -11.12 20.26 -5.79
C ARG A 222 -10.35 19.42 -4.76
N ARG A 223 -10.82 19.45 -3.50
CA ARG A 223 -10.13 18.92 -2.30
C ARG A 223 -10.83 17.67 -1.76
N MET A 224 -10.04 16.67 -1.34
CA MET A 224 -10.14 15.93 -0.07
C MET A 224 -8.93 14.98 0.02
N TYR A 225 -8.30 14.85 1.19
CA TYR A 225 -7.15 13.95 1.42
C TYR A 225 -7.20 13.43 2.86
N LEU A 226 -6.94 12.13 3.04
CA LEU A 226 -6.25 11.61 4.22
C LEU A 226 -4.73 11.83 4.05
#